data_AF-A0AAE0XGW0-F1
#
_entry.id   AF-A0AAE0XGW0-F1
#
_cell.length_a   1.000
_cell.length_b   1.000
_cell.length_c   1.000
_cell.angle_alpha   90.00
_cell.angle_beta   90.00
_cell.angle_gamma   90.00
#
_symmetry.space_group_name_H-M   'P 1'
#
loop_
_entity.id
_entity.type
_entity.pdbx_description
1 polymer ?
#
loop_
_entity_poly.entity_id
_entity_poly.type
_entity_poly.pdbx_seq_one_letter_code
_entity_poly.pdbx_strand_id
1 'polypeptide(L)'
;MADRFMHHRLLAIAAIQRALSSHNDSSAPHTALSDESIATVFNLVCTEEILALHASRAPTRPDNNSVRLLLQPDPAQRRAHLAGWNRMLALRGGLARLNGGLQSFVMRWAYVALSCMLMSLYNLPHMYRVSPGSTSNETSFATTRFLPACRSLPRRGLELTYDYPSSSPFLHLGSRMASACRREGMHRDLAAKILTAECLLQDGRAWLRSRGAAYRWSAHDMQNIFSLALGELVRWNFEHEAVVSAAENLVAMALFIFLFLVCDGGRSICNPLPNILPRLARHLRDARARDTLRAAGVDTWVALLLLMAARECADSLAVAAGEGGDGYEGEFERYFQETVEGRGRMVGTFAELKGCLQGCVWTPAMDLRAERVWERVGTGLERGERVVVNERRGDGAGEVESDKSLYYLDGAWLRVEYADGVSSMAEGRVSNM
;
A
#
# COMPACT_ATOMS: atom_id res chain seq x y z
N MET A 1 14.89 -25.67 8.63
CA MET A 1 14.38 -24.29 8.86
C MET A 1 14.55 -23.88 10.32
N ALA A 2 14.17 -24.72 11.29
CA ALA A 2 14.39 -24.49 12.72
C ALA A 2 15.86 -24.22 13.11
N ASP A 3 16.83 -24.93 12.53
CA ASP A 3 18.26 -24.73 12.87
C ASP A 3 18.79 -23.36 12.44
N ARG A 4 18.43 -22.89 11.23
CA ARG A 4 18.81 -21.54 10.76
C ARG A 4 18.17 -20.46 11.64
N PHE A 5 16.94 -20.71 12.09
CA PHE A 5 16.24 -19.79 12.98
C PHE A 5 16.90 -19.69 14.36
N MET A 6 17.22 -20.84 14.97
CA MET A 6 17.93 -20.89 16.25
C MET A 6 19.32 -20.27 16.14
N HIS A 7 20.01 -20.46 15.01
CA HIS A 7 21.27 -19.81 14.73
C HIS A 7 21.15 -18.27 14.73
N HIS A 8 20.17 -17.70 14.04
CA HIS A 8 19.94 -16.24 14.06
C HIS A 8 19.54 -15.72 15.45
N ARG A 9 18.73 -16.47 16.22
CA ARG A 9 18.39 -16.13 17.60
C ARG A 9 19.64 -16.08 18.50
N LEU A 10 20.52 -17.09 18.40
CA LEU A 10 21.77 -17.13 19.16
C LEU A 10 22.74 -16.02 18.76
N LEU A 11 22.85 -15.70 17.46
CA LEU A 11 23.65 -14.56 16.99
C LEU A 11 23.13 -13.23 17.54
N ALA A 12 21.80 -13.02 17.55
CA ALA A 12 21.19 -11.82 18.11
C ALA A 12 21.47 -11.69 19.62
N ILE A 13 21.28 -12.77 20.38
CA ILE A 13 21.57 -12.81 21.82
C ILE A 13 23.06 -12.51 22.07
N ALA A 14 23.97 -13.14 21.34
CA ALA A 14 25.41 -12.96 21.50
C ALA A 14 25.87 -11.53 21.13
N ALA A 15 25.25 -10.90 20.14
CA ALA A 15 25.51 -9.52 19.77
C ALA A 15 25.03 -8.54 20.85
N ILE A 16 23.84 -8.76 21.43
CA ILE A 16 23.31 -7.98 22.56
C ILE A 16 24.21 -8.11 23.78
N GLN A 17 24.61 -9.33 24.14
CA GLN A 17 25.50 -9.57 25.28
C GLN A 17 26.83 -8.85 25.10
N ARG A 18 27.44 -8.90 23.90
CA ARG A 18 28.67 -8.15 23.59
C ARG A 18 28.50 -6.64 23.71
N ALA A 19 27.39 -6.10 23.23
CA ALA A 19 27.09 -4.67 23.33
C ALA A 19 26.84 -4.21 24.79
N LEU A 20 26.27 -5.08 25.63
CA LEU A 20 26.09 -4.81 27.05
C LEU A 20 27.41 -4.92 27.83
N SER A 21 28.28 -5.88 27.49
CA SER A 21 29.58 -6.07 28.13
C SER A 21 30.56 -4.94 27.85
N SER A 22 30.48 -4.27 26.70
CA SER A 22 31.32 -3.10 26.38
C SER A 22 30.88 -1.83 27.10
N HIS A 23 29.75 -1.83 27.82
CA HIS A 23 29.25 -0.66 28.53
C HIS A 23 30.08 -0.31 29.78
N ASN A 24 30.89 -1.24 30.27
CA ASN A 24 31.84 -1.00 31.37
C ASN A 24 33.11 -0.26 30.91
N ASP A 25 33.27 -0.03 29.62
CA ASP A 25 34.40 0.71 29.06
C ASP A 25 34.04 2.20 28.97
N SER A 26 34.62 3.02 29.85
CA SER A 26 34.36 4.45 29.99
C SER A 26 34.68 5.28 28.74
N SER A 27 35.31 4.67 27.73
CA SER A 27 35.69 5.28 26.46
C SER A 27 34.55 5.31 25.41
N ALA A 28 33.48 4.52 25.59
CA ALA A 28 32.36 4.44 24.64
C ALA A 28 30.99 4.26 25.34
N PRO A 29 30.49 5.29 26.07
CA PRO A 29 29.27 5.18 26.89
C PRO A 29 27.96 5.01 26.11
N HIS A 30 27.99 4.90 24.78
CA HIS A 30 26.79 4.90 23.93
C HIS A 30 26.60 3.64 23.08
N THR A 31 27.48 2.64 23.18
CA THR A 31 27.43 1.41 22.36
C THR A 31 26.16 0.58 22.65
N ALA A 32 25.72 0.53 23.91
CA ALA A 32 24.48 -0.16 24.29
C ALA A 32 23.21 0.53 23.76
N LEU A 33 23.26 1.84 23.50
CA LEU A 33 22.16 2.63 22.91
C LEU A 33 22.41 2.92 21.41
N SER A 34 23.36 2.22 20.80
CA SER A 34 23.60 2.34 19.38
C SER A 34 22.40 1.81 18.58
N ASP A 35 22.28 2.29 17.36
CA ASP A 35 21.21 1.89 16.46
C ASP A 35 21.28 0.38 16.18
N GLU A 36 22.49 -0.19 16.08
CA GLU A 36 22.72 -1.63 15.90
C GLU A 36 22.23 -2.44 17.10
N SER A 37 22.49 -1.98 18.32
CA SER A 37 22.03 -2.63 19.56
C SER A 37 20.51 -2.60 19.66
N ILE A 38 19.88 -1.44 19.38
CA ILE A 38 18.43 -1.28 19.35
C ILE A 38 17.80 -2.17 18.26
N ALA A 39 18.38 -2.21 17.06
CA ALA A 39 17.95 -3.07 15.96
C ALA A 39 18.04 -4.56 16.32
N THR A 40 19.09 -4.96 17.03
CA THR A 40 19.32 -6.36 17.40
C THR A 40 18.29 -6.84 18.43
N VAL A 41 18.06 -6.06 19.49
CA VAL A 41 17.02 -6.38 20.48
C VAL A 41 15.64 -6.37 19.83
N PHE A 42 15.38 -5.42 18.93
CA PHE A 42 14.16 -5.38 18.16
C PHE A 42 13.93 -6.64 17.31
N ASN A 43 14.95 -7.07 16.56
CA ASN A 43 14.90 -8.30 15.77
C ASN A 43 14.65 -9.54 16.63
N LEU A 44 15.23 -9.59 17.83
CA LEU A 44 15.01 -10.66 18.79
C LEU A 44 13.53 -10.70 19.24
N VAL A 45 12.97 -9.55 19.64
CA VAL A 45 11.55 -9.45 20.03
C VAL A 45 10.63 -9.89 18.90
N CYS A 46 10.91 -9.48 17.67
CA CYS A 46 10.07 -9.86 16.54
C CYS A 46 10.23 -11.34 16.15
N THR A 47 11.43 -11.89 16.30
CA THR A 47 11.71 -13.32 16.14
C THR A 47 10.89 -14.14 17.15
N GLU A 48 10.87 -13.70 18.41
CA GLU A 48 10.05 -14.31 19.47
C GLU A 48 8.55 -14.19 19.15
N GLU A 49 8.09 -13.07 18.61
CA GLU A 49 6.70 -12.92 18.21
C GLU A 49 6.29 -13.87 17.08
N ILE A 50 7.10 -13.99 16.03
CA ILE A 50 6.88 -14.93 14.93
C ILE A 50 6.80 -16.37 15.47
N LEU A 51 7.71 -16.73 16.37
CA LEU A 51 7.69 -18.03 17.04
C LEU A 51 6.41 -18.28 17.83
N ALA A 52 5.98 -17.30 18.64
CA ALA A 52 4.75 -17.40 19.42
C ALA A 52 3.52 -17.60 18.52
N LEU A 53 3.46 -16.87 17.41
CA LEU A 53 2.39 -17.01 16.41
C LEU A 53 2.39 -18.40 15.74
N HIS A 54 3.56 -18.92 15.37
CA HIS A 54 3.66 -20.26 14.80
C HIS A 54 3.30 -21.36 15.81
N ALA A 55 3.80 -21.26 17.03
CA ALA A 55 3.53 -22.25 18.07
C ALA A 55 2.05 -22.30 18.46
N SER A 56 1.35 -21.16 18.45
CA SER A 56 -0.10 -21.08 18.68
C SER A 56 -0.91 -21.73 17.56
N ARG A 57 -0.31 -21.95 16.37
CA ARG A 57 -0.97 -22.46 15.15
C ARG A 57 -0.58 -23.89 14.79
N ALA A 58 0.44 -24.47 15.40
CA ALA A 58 0.82 -25.85 15.13
C ALA A 58 -0.38 -26.77 15.45
N PRO A 59 -0.86 -27.60 14.49
CA PRO A 59 -1.99 -28.47 14.73
C PRO A 59 -1.71 -29.33 15.95
N THR A 60 -2.73 -29.53 16.79
CA THR A 60 -2.72 -30.41 17.98
C THR A 60 -2.62 -31.88 17.57
N ARG A 61 -1.67 -32.22 16.70
CA ARG A 61 -1.23 -33.58 16.51
C ARG A 61 -0.37 -33.93 17.72
N PRO A 62 -0.69 -35.02 18.45
CA PRO A 62 0.01 -35.39 19.68
C PRO A 62 1.54 -35.52 19.49
N ASP A 63 1.97 -35.86 18.28
CA ASP A 63 3.39 -36.11 17.94
C ASP A 63 4.22 -34.83 17.75
N ASN A 64 3.58 -33.65 17.59
CA ASN A 64 4.25 -32.37 17.36
C ASN A 64 4.39 -31.48 18.62
N ASN A 65 3.99 -31.98 19.78
CA ASN A 65 4.06 -31.22 21.04
C ASN A 65 5.50 -30.82 21.40
N SER A 66 6.50 -31.64 21.07
CA SER A 66 7.92 -31.36 21.31
C SER A 66 8.42 -30.17 20.50
N VAL A 67 8.10 -30.11 19.20
CA VAL A 67 8.48 -28.97 18.34
C VAL A 67 7.75 -27.69 18.77
N ARG A 68 6.48 -27.81 19.20
CA ARG A 68 5.71 -26.67 19.71
C ARG A 68 6.31 -26.09 20.99
N LEU A 69 6.73 -26.94 21.92
CA LEU A 69 7.38 -26.54 23.17
C LEU A 69 8.79 -25.96 22.93
N LEU A 70 9.54 -26.50 21.97
CA LEU A 70 10.86 -25.99 21.58
C LEU A 70 10.81 -24.59 20.94
N LEU A 71 9.71 -24.29 20.23
CA LEU A 71 9.54 -23.03 19.50
C LEU A 71 8.77 -21.98 20.30
N GLN A 72 8.13 -22.30 21.43
CA GLN A 72 7.48 -21.26 22.24
C GLN A 72 8.54 -20.41 22.94
N PRO A 73 8.59 -19.09 22.68
CA PRO A 73 9.41 -18.21 23.50
C PRO A 73 8.86 -18.21 24.92
N ASP A 74 9.75 -18.20 25.91
CA ASP A 74 9.34 -18.00 27.30
C ASP A 74 8.62 -16.63 27.41
N PRO A 75 7.35 -16.59 27.85
CA PRO A 75 6.60 -15.35 28.00
C PRO A 75 7.26 -14.37 28.98
N ALA A 76 8.00 -14.85 29.99
CA ALA A 76 8.74 -13.98 30.90
C ALA A 76 9.95 -13.36 30.19
N GLN A 77 10.75 -14.16 29.49
CA GLN A 77 11.85 -13.68 28.65
C GLN A 77 11.40 -12.64 27.63
N ARG A 78 10.34 -12.91 26.86
CA ARG A 78 9.80 -11.97 25.86
C ARG A 78 9.41 -10.63 26.49
N ARG A 79 8.72 -10.67 27.64
CA ARG A 79 8.34 -9.44 28.38
C ARG A 79 9.58 -8.66 28.83
N ALA A 80 10.61 -9.35 29.30
CA ALA A 80 11.87 -8.72 29.68
C ALA A 80 12.58 -8.06 28.49
N HIS A 81 12.65 -8.73 27.34
CA HIS A 81 13.23 -8.17 26.11
C HIS A 81 12.45 -6.94 25.62
N LEU A 82 11.11 -7.00 25.61
CA LEU A 82 10.27 -5.87 25.21
C LEU A 82 10.43 -4.68 26.17
N ALA A 83 10.46 -4.93 27.48
CA ALA A 83 10.70 -3.89 28.48
C ALA A 83 12.10 -3.26 28.32
N GLY A 84 13.13 -4.09 28.08
CA GLY A 84 14.48 -3.64 27.80
C GLY A 84 14.56 -2.76 26.55
N TRP A 85 13.94 -3.20 25.46
CA TRP A 85 13.87 -2.45 24.21
C TRP A 85 13.17 -1.10 24.38
N ASN A 86 12.00 -1.07 25.02
CA ASN A 86 11.27 0.16 25.31
C ASN A 86 12.12 1.13 26.15
N ARG A 87 12.88 0.61 27.12
CA ARG A 87 13.81 1.41 27.92
C ARG A 87 14.97 1.95 27.08
N MET A 88 15.54 1.16 26.17
CA MET A 88 16.60 1.62 25.25
C MET A 88 16.10 2.77 24.36
N LEU A 89 14.89 2.64 23.80
CA LEU A 89 14.28 3.71 23.01
C LEU A 89 14.05 4.97 23.85
N ALA A 90 13.52 4.83 25.07
CA ALA A 90 13.29 5.97 25.96
C ALA A 90 14.61 6.70 26.29
N LEU A 91 15.66 5.95 26.65
CA LEU A 91 16.98 6.51 26.94
C LEU A 91 17.64 7.18 25.73
N ARG A 92 17.36 6.70 24.51
CA ARG A 92 17.81 7.32 23.26
C ARG A 92 17.07 8.62 22.92
N GLY A 93 16.01 8.96 23.66
CA GLY A 93 15.15 10.12 23.39
C GLY A 93 14.01 9.82 22.41
N GLY A 94 13.61 8.54 22.32
CA GLY A 94 12.51 8.06 21.51
C GLY A 94 12.91 7.71 20.06
N LEU A 95 11.94 7.20 19.29
CA LEU A 95 12.17 6.70 17.93
C LEU A 95 12.65 7.80 16.95
N ALA A 96 12.25 9.06 17.18
CA ALA A 96 12.67 10.21 16.37
C ALA A 96 14.18 10.52 16.47
N ARG A 97 14.87 9.91 17.44
CA ARG A 97 16.33 10.02 17.62
C ARG A 97 17.09 8.84 17.02
N LEU A 98 16.40 7.83 16.49
CA LEU A 98 17.03 6.78 15.70
C LEU A 98 17.39 7.31 14.32
N ASN A 99 18.38 6.71 13.68
CA ASN A 99 18.59 6.91 12.26
C ASN A 99 17.31 6.56 11.50
N GLY A 100 16.94 7.37 10.49
CA GLY A 100 15.74 7.16 9.68
C GLY A 100 15.66 5.75 9.06
N GLY A 101 16.80 5.11 8.80
CA GLY A 101 16.86 3.71 8.38
C GLY A 101 16.35 2.73 9.43
N LEU A 102 16.77 2.88 10.70
CA LEU A 102 16.32 2.04 11.80
C LEU A 102 14.88 2.35 12.22
N GLN A 103 14.51 3.63 12.24
CA GLN A 103 13.13 4.06 12.48
C GLN A 103 12.18 3.38 11.48
N SER A 104 12.56 3.37 10.20
CA SER A 104 11.79 2.69 9.16
C SER A 104 11.85 1.18 9.31
N PHE A 105 13.01 0.59 9.64
CA PHE A 105 13.16 -0.85 9.85
C PHE A 105 12.26 -1.38 10.98
N VAL A 106 12.19 -0.66 12.11
CA VAL A 106 11.28 -0.98 13.21
C VAL A 106 9.84 -1.02 12.70
N MET A 107 9.41 -0.01 11.95
CA MET A 107 8.07 0.01 11.35
C MET A 107 7.85 -1.04 10.25
N ARG A 108 8.92 -1.55 9.61
CA ARG A 108 8.87 -2.45 8.43
C ARG A 108 8.99 -3.94 8.75
N TRP A 109 9.54 -4.37 9.89
CA TRP A 109 9.91 -5.79 10.05
C TRP A 109 8.74 -6.77 9.89
N ALA A 110 7.58 -6.47 10.45
CA ALA A 110 6.40 -7.32 10.30
C ALA A 110 5.74 -7.18 8.91
N TYR A 111 5.98 -6.08 8.19
CA TYR A 111 5.68 -5.95 6.76
C TYR A 111 6.51 -6.94 5.92
N VAL A 112 7.80 -7.11 6.23
CA VAL A 112 8.67 -8.07 5.55
C VAL A 112 8.23 -9.49 5.86
N ALA A 113 7.89 -9.83 7.11
CA ALA A 113 7.40 -11.17 7.44
C ALA A 113 6.07 -11.51 6.72
N LEU A 114 5.11 -10.58 6.70
CA LEU A 114 3.85 -10.74 5.99
C LEU A 114 4.07 -10.78 4.47
N SER A 115 4.89 -9.88 3.92
CA SER A 115 5.17 -9.81 2.49
C SER A 115 5.96 -11.02 2.02
N CYS A 116 6.95 -11.52 2.76
CA CYS A 116 7.68 -12.72 2.36
C CYS A 116 6.79 -13.98 2.52
N MET A 117 5.84 -14.01 3.46
CA MET A 117 4.78 -15.02 3.51
C MET A 117 3.87 -14.91 2.27
N LEU A 118 3.49 -13.71 1.84
CA LEU A 118 2.68 -13.51 0.64
C LEU A 118 3.46 -13.83 -0.65
N MET A 119 4.71 -13.39 -0.78
CA MET A 119 5.58 -13.65 -1.95
C MET A 119 5.88 -15.14 -2.11
N SER A 120 6.06 -15.88 -1.01
CA SER A 120 6.18 -17.35 -1.07
C SER A 120 4.86 -18.04 -1.45
N LEU A 121 3.72 -17.39 -1.26
CA LEU A 121 2.40 -17.84 -1.71
C LEU A 121 2.06 -17.45 -3.16
N TYR A 122 2.68 -16.40 -3.71
CA TYR A 122 2.42 -15.87 -5.06
C TYR A 122 3.44 -16.30 -6.13
N ASN A 123 4.66 -16.68 -5.76
CA ASN A 123 5.72 -17.15 -6.68
C ASN A 123 5.50 -18.58 -7.22
N LEU A 124 4.28 -18.94 -7.64
CA LEU A 124 4.01 -20.10 -8.49
C LEU A 124 3.49 -19.59 -9.85
N PRO A 125 4.39 -19.09 -10.73
CA PRO A 125 4.01 -18.49 -12.02
C PRO A 125 3.38 -19.51 -12.98
N HIS A 126 3.47 -20.80 -12.68
CA HIS A 126 3.01 -21.89 -13.56
C HIS A 126 1.57 -22.34 -13.31
N MET A 127 0.86 -21.86 -12.27
CA MET A 127 -0.52 -22.31 -11.99
C MET A 127 -1.63 -21.38 -12.51
N TYR A 128 -1.29 -20.20 -13.05
CA TYR A 128 -2.28 -19.26 -13.60
C TYR A 128 -2.18 -19.06 -15.11
N ARG A 129 -1.35 -19.82 -15.82
CA ARG A 129 -1.54 -20.00 -17.27
C ARG A 129 -2.79 -20.84 -17.47
N VAL A 130 -3.94 -20.17 -17.46
CA VAL A 130 -5.16 -20.70 -18.06
C VAL A 130 -4.85 -20.85 -19.54
N SER A 131 -4.43 -22.05 -19.96
CA SER A 131 -4.50 -22.41 -21.37
C SER A 131 -5.97 -22.31 -21.76
N PRO A 132 -6.34 -21.51 -22.77
CA PRO A 132 -7.71 -21.44 -23.28
C PRO A 132 -8.02 -22.79 -23.93
N GLY A 133 -8.56 -23.73 -23.14
CA GLY A 133 -8.85 -25.10 -23.57
C GLY A 133 -8.93 -26.15 -22.46
N SER A 134 -8.44 -25.88 -21.25
CA SER A 134 -8.51 -26.83 -20.13
C SER A 134 -9.78 -26.61 -19.31
N THR A 135 -10.85 -27.33 -19.64
CA THR A 135 -12.06 -27.41 -18.82
C THR A 135 -11.84 -28.46 -17.72
N SER A 136 -11.99 -28.02 -16.47
CA SER A 136 -12.05 -28.84 -15.24
C SER A 136 -10.74 -29.51 -14.78
N ASN A 137 -10.06 -28.88 -13.82
CA ASN A 137 -9.53 -29.49 -12.57
C ASN A 137 -8.31 -28.77 -11.97
N GLU A 138 -7.65 -27.87 -12.69
CA GLU A 138 -6.39 -27.24 -12.21
C GLU A 138 -6.60 -26.07 -11.24
N THR A 139 -7.77 -25.45 -11.20
CA THR A 139 -8.16 -24.46 -10.18
C THR A 139 -8.24 -25.06 -8.76
N SER A 140 -8.28 -26.38 -8.62
CA SER A 140 -8.40 -27.06 -7.32
C SER A 140 -7.10 -27.00 -6.49
N PHE A 141 -5.93 -27.07 -7.12
CA PHE A 141 -4.64 -27.18 -6.40
C PHE A 141 -4.18 -25.84 -5.81
N ALA A 142 -4.43 -24.74 -6.55
CA ALA A 142 -4.22 -23.36 -6.09
C ALA A 142 -5.18 -22.93 -4.96
N THR A 143 -6.24 -23.71 -4.72
CA THR A 143 -7.25 -23.38 -3.71
C THR A 143 -7.06 -24.21 -2.43
N THR A 144 -6.57 -25.45 -2.55
CA THR A 144 -6.48 -26.42 -1.43
C THR A 144 -5.31 -26.20 -0.47
N ARG A 145 -4.16 -25.65 -0.90
CA ARG A 145 -3.02 -25.33 0.00
C ARG A 145 -2.88 -23.87 0.41
N PHE A 146 -3.59 -22.96 -0.28
CA PHE A 146 -3.43 -21.51 -0.18
C PHE A 146 -4.39 -20.87 0.82
N LEU A 147 -5.66 -21.30 0.81
CA LEU A 147 -6.66 -20.92 1.81
C LEU A 147 -6.20 -21.20 3.26
N PRO A 148 -5.55 -22.33 3.60
CA PRO A 148 -5.08 -22.59 4.96
C PRO A 148 -4.09 -21.57 5.51
N ALA A 149 -3.16 -21.04 4.70
CA ALA A 149 -2.17 -20.06 5.15
C ALA A 149 -2.78 -18.68 5.38
N CYS A 150 -3.63 -18.19 4.48
CA CYS A 150 -4.38 -16.94 4.68
C CYS A 150 -5.42 -17.07 5.81
N ARG A 151 -6.07 -18.23 5.96
CA ARG A 151 -6.93 -18.57 7.11
C ARG A 151 -6.17 -18.69 8.42
N SER A 152 -4.84 -18.82 8.37
CA SER A 152 -4.01 -18.86 9.58
C SER A 152 -3.81 -17.48 10.20
N LEU A 153 -3.99 -16.38 9.45
CA LEU A 153 -4.02 -15.04 10.03
C LEU A 153 -5.23 -14.94 10.97
N PRO A 154 -5.05 -14.59 12.26
CA PRO A 154 -6.15 -14.52 13.19
C PRO A 154 -7.20 -13.54 12.67
N ARG A 155 -8.45 -14.00 12.59
CA ARG A 155 -9.58 -13.12 12.33
C ARG A 155 -9.68 -12.14 13.50
N ARG A 156 -9.87 -10.86 13.19
CA ARG A 156 -9.99 -9.80 14.19
C ARG A 156 -8.74 -9.71 15.08
N GLY A 157 -7.55 -9.96 14.51
CA GLY A 157 -6.29 -9.91 15.25
C GLY A 157 -6.06 -8.56 15.92
N LEU A 158 -6.48 -7.47 15.28
CA LEU A 158 -6.47 -6.13 15.85
C LEU A 158 -7.35 -5.99 17.09
N GLU A 159 -8.61 -6.45 16.99
CA GLU A 159 -9.57 -6.34 18.09
C GLU A 159 -9.19 -7.28 19.24
N LEU A 160 -8.74 -8.49 18.94
CA LEU A 160 -8.35 -9.49 19.94
C LEU A 160 -7.07 -9.12 20.69
N THR A 161 -6.14 -8.44 20.03
CA THR A 161 -4.82 -8.14 20.63
C THR A 161 -4.76 -6.73 21.23
N TYR A 162 -5.46 -5.78 20.62
CA TYR A 162 -5.33 -4.34 20.95
C TYR A 162 -6.68 -3.65 21.18
N ASP A 163 -7.80 -4.37 21.13
CA ASP A 163 -9.15 -3.79 21.13
C ASP A 163 -9.29 -2.65 20.10
N TYR A 164 -8.68 -2.83 18.93
CA TYR A 164 -8.57 -1.80 17.90
C TYR A 164 -9.61 -1.99 16.78
N PRO A 165 -10.30 -0.95 16.28
CA PRO A 165 -10.08 0.49 16.52
C PRO A 165 -10.82 1.07 17.73
N SER A 166 -11.60 0.28 18.48
CA SER A 166 -12.39 0.73 19.65
C SER A 166 -11.56 1.52 20.66
N SER A 167 -10.31 1.12 20.86
CA SER A 167 -9.41 1.82 21.73
C SER A 167 -9.01 3.19 21.16
N SER A 168 -8.92 3.45 19.85
CA SER A 168 -8.48 4.75 19.28
C SER A 168 -9.25 5.96 19.85
N PRO A 169 -8.57 6.98 20.42
CA PRO A 169 -9.24 8.22 20.76
C PRO A 169 -9.80 8.93 19.53
N PHE A 170 -9.37 8.59 18.31
CA PHE A 170 -9.82 9.23 17.08
C PHE A 170 -11.03 8.55 16.44
N LEU A 171 -11.51 7.44 17.00
CA LEU A 171 -12.64 6.70 16.42
C LEU A 171 -13.90 7.57 16.27
N HIS A 172 -14.15 8.46 17.22
CA HIS A 172 -15.31 9.35 17.23
C HIS A 172 -15.29 10.42 16.13
N LEU A 173 -14.13 10.71 15.54
CA LEU A 173 -14.04 11.64 14.40
C LEU A 173 -14.66 11.04 13.13
N GLY A 174 -14.87 9.73 13.12
CA GLY A 174 -15.42 9.00 11.99
C GLY A 174 -14.53 9.04 10.76
N SER A 175 -15.09 8.61 9.64
CA SER A 175 -14.39 8.52 8.37
C SER A 175 -15.27 9.04 7.25
N ARG A 176 -14.81 10.10 6.57
CA ARG A 176 -15.51 10.66 5.40
C ARG A 176 -15.49 9.65 4.25
N MET A 177 -14.33 9.05 3.99
CA MET A 177 -14.18 8.03 2.96
C MET A 177 -15.02 6.79 3.26
N ALA A 178 -14.97 6.22 4.47
CA ALA A 178 -15.78 5.06 4.81
C ALA A 178 -17.28 5.36 4.73
N SER A 179 -17.70 6.58 5.09
CA SER A 179 -19.10 6.98 4.97
C SER A 179 -19.53 7.15 3.51
N ALA A 180 -18.66 7.69 2.65
CA ALA A 180 -18.91 7.77 1.21
C ALA A 180 -19.01 6.38 0.58
N CYS A 181 -18.06 5.49 0.85
CA CYS A 181 -18.08 4.10 0.38
C CYS A 181 -19.35 3.36 0.82
N ARG A 182 -19.83 3.55 2.06
CA ARG A 182 -21.10 2.97 2.53
C ARG A 182 -22.32 3.50 1.79
N ARG A 183 -22.35 4.79 1.43
CA ARG A 183 -23.46 5.37 0.65
C ARG A 183 -23.53 4.77 -0.75
N GLU A 184 -22.38 4.50 -1.35
CA GLU A 184 -22.27 3.81 -2.64
C GLU A 184 -22.42 2.28 -2.55
N GLY A 185 -22.92 1.75 -1.42
CA GLY A 185 -23.26 0.34 -1.26
C GLY A 185 -22.06 -0.61 -1.06
N MET A 186 -20.85 -0.09 -0.83
CA MET A 186 -19.67 -0.93 -0.56
C MET A 186 -19.81 -1.70 0.76
N HIS A 187 -19.15 -2.86 0.83
CA HIS A 187 -19.18 -3.80 1.94
C HIS A 187 -18.85 -3.12 3.28
N ARG A 188 -19.65 -3.43 4.31
CA ARG A 188 -19.51 -2.84 5.65
C ARG A 188 -18.12 -3.08 6.24
N ASP A 189 -17.56 -4.27 6.05
CA ASP A 189 -16.22 -4.58 6.55
C ASP A 189 -15.14 -3.75 5.87
N LEU A 190 -15.25 -3.45 4.57
CA LEU A 190 -14.30 -2.57 3.88
C LEU A 190 -14.36 -1.15 4.47
N ALA A 191 -15.56 -0.63 4.70
CA ALA A 191 -15.74 0.65 5.38
C ALA A 191 -15.13 0.64 6.79
N ALA A 192 -15.27 -0.47 7.54
CA ALA A 192 -14.61 -0.63 8.83
C ALA A 192 -13.09 -0.62 8.70
N LYS A 193 -12.51 -1.26 7.67
CA LYS A 193 -11.05 -1.20 7.43
C LYS A 193 -10.55 0.19 7.05
N ILE A 194 -11.32 0.96 6.28
CA ILE A 194 -11.02 2.37 5.99
C ILE A 194 -10.98 3.19 7.28
N LEU A 195 -12.00 3.04 8.14
CA LEU A 195 -12.05 3.73 9.44
C LEU A 195 -10.88 3.33 10.34
N THR A 196 -10.55 2.04 10.43
CA THR A 196 -9.39 1.53 11.16
C THR A 196 -8.09 2.14 10.66
N ALA A 197 -7.91 2.23 9.33
CA ALA A 197 -6.73 2.85 8.74
C ALA A 197 -6.62 4.33 9.10
N GLU A 198 -7.72 5.09 9.05
CA GLU A 198 -7.69 6.51 9.44
C GLU A 198 -7.37 6.71 10.92
N CYS A 199 -8.00 5.93 11.81
CA CYS A 199 -7.67 5.94 13.23
C CYS A 199 -6.17 5.69 13.42
N LEU A 200 -5.63 4.69 12.72
CA LEU A 200 -4.25 4.26 12.86
C LEU A 200 -3.26 5.32 12.39
N LEU A 201 -3.58 6.03 11.31
CA LEU A 201 -2.75 7.14 10.84
C LEU A 201 -2.78 8.32 11.80
N GLN A 202 -3.93 8.60 12.41
CA GLN A 202 -4.05 9.68 13.39
C GLN A 202 -3.32 9.32 14.69
N ASP A 203 -3.46 8.08 15.16
CA ASP A 203 -2.72 7.55 16.29
C ASP A 203 -1.21 7.58 16.03
N GLY A 204 -0.77 7.15 14.84
CA GLY A 204 0.64 7.21 14.44
C GLY A 204 1.20 8.64 14.42
N ARG A 205 0.42 9.62 13.95
CA ARG A 205 0.83 11.04 14.01
C ARG A 205 0.88 11.56 15.44
N ALA A 206 -0.13 11.24 16.26
CA ALA A 206 -0.17 11.67 17.65
C ALA A 206 1.02 11.10 18.43
N TRP A 207 1.31 9.82 18.20
CA TRP A 207 2.46 9.11 18.75
C TRP A 207 3.81 9.73 18.30
N LEU A 208 3.98 10.04 17.01
CA LEU A 208 5.20 10.71 16.52
C LEU A 208 5.40 12.10 17.19
N ARG A 209 4.31 12.83 17.44
CA ARG A 209 4.34 14.15 18.08
C ARG A 209 4.61 14.08 19.58
N SER A 210 4.20 13.02 20.26
CA SER A 210 4.33 12.89 21.72
C SER A 210 5.76 12.64 22.22
N ARG A 211 6.76 12.64 21.33
CA ARG A 211 8.20 12.44 21.64
C ARG A 211 8.45 11.23 22.57
N GLY A 212 7.67 10.16 22.40
CA GLY A 212 7.88 8.85 23.04
C GLY A 212 7.53 8.71 24.52
N ALA A 213 7.15 9.76 25.27
CA ALA A 213 7.00 9.66 26.72
C ALA A 213 5.54 9.62 27.24
N ALA A 214 4.55 10.08 26.46
CA ALA A 214 3.20 10.32 26.99
C ALA A 214 2.06 9.68 26.16
N TYR A 215 2.37 9.00 25.05
CA TYR A 215 1.33 8.34 24.27
C TYR A 215 1.16 6.89 24.73
N ARG A 216 -0.09 6.46 24.80
CA ARG A 216 -0.50 5.18 25.40
C ARG A 216 0.01 3.91 24.71
N TRP A 217 0.52 4.04 23.49
CA TRP A 217 1.03 2.92 22.71
C TRP A 217 2.54 3.06 22.57
N SER A 218 3.25 1.95 22.76
CA SER A 218 4.69 1.90 22.50
C SER A 218 4.98 1.89 20.99
N ALA A 219 6.24 2.10 20.61
CA ALA A 219 6.68 1.95 19.22
C ALA A 219 6.37 0.54 18.67
N HIS A 220 6.54 -0.49 19.51
CA HIS A 220 6.25 -1.88 19.16
C HIS A 220 4.74 -2.09 18.96
N ASP A 221 3.90 -1.50 19.81
CA ASP A 221 2.44 -1.59 19.65
C ASP A 221 2.00 -0.92 18.36
N MET A 222 2.49 0.28 18.06
CA MET A 222 2.23 0.98 16.79
C MET A 222 2.55 0.08 15.59
N GLN A 223 3.75 -0.48 15.57
CA GLN A 223 4.19 -1.37 14.52
C GLN A 223 3.29 -2.60 14.38
N ASN A 224 2.93 -3.24 15.50
CA ASN A 224 2.10 -4.44 15.48
C ASN A 224 0.69 -4.13 15.02
N ILE A 225 0.11 -3.01 15.43
CA ILE A 225 -1.20 -2.54 14.96
C ILE A 225 -1.12 -2.27 13.44
N PHE A 226 -0.10 -1.57 12.94
CA PHE A 226 0.09 -1.37 11.49
C PHE A 226 0.20 -2.68 10.71
N SER A 227 0.94 -3.64 11.26
CA SER A 227 1.20 -4.91 10.61
C SER A 227 -0.04 -5.80 10.58
N LEU A 228 -0.80 -5.83 11.68
CA LEU A 228 -2.08 -6.53 11.76
C LEU A 228 -3.12 -5.88 10.84
N ALA A 229 -3.17 -4.54 10.75
CA ALA A 229 -4.07 -3.83 9.84
C ALA A 229 -3.79 -4.20 8.36
N LEU A 230 -2.52 -4.21 7.96
CA LEU A 230 -2.12 -4.64 6.62
C LEU A 230 -2.44 -6.12 6.38
N GLY A 231 -2.18 -6.99 7.35
CA GLY A 231 -2.52 -8.42 7.28
C GLY A 231 -4.03 -8.65 7.14
N GLU A 232 -4.84 -7.90 7.86
CA GLU A 232 -6.29 -7.96 7.77
C GLU A 232 -6.82 -7.46 6.42
N LEU A 233 -6.23 -6.42 5.83
CA LEU A 233 -6.57 -5.94 4.49
C LEU A 233 -6.25 -6.99 3.42
N VAL A 234 -5.07 -7.61 3.50
CA VAL A 234 -4.70 -8.66 2.56
C VAL A 234 -5.63 -9.85 2.68
N ARG A 235 -5.90 -10.32 3.91
CA ARG A 235 -6.84 -11.40 4.17
C ARG A 235 -8.25 -11.05 3.66
N TRP A 236 -8.71 -9.83 3.91
CA TRP A 236 -10.02 -9.37 3.44
C TRP A 236 -10.10 -9.46 1.92
N ASN A 237 -9.10 -8.93 1.21
CA ASN A 237 -9.03 -9.02 -0.25
C ASN A 237 -9.12 -10.47 -0.72
N PHE A 238 -8.33 -11.39 -0.17
CA PHE A 238 -8.39 -12.81 -0.56
C PHE A 238 -9.75 -13.47 -0.31
N GLU A 239 -10.39 -13.19 0.82
CA GLU A 239 -11.68 -13.78 1.16
C GLU A 239 -12.82 -13.24 0.30
N HIS A 240 -12.69 -12.01 -0.20
CA HIS A 240 -13.80 -11.27 -0.81
C HIS A 240 -13.58 -10.98 -2.30
N GLU A 241 -12.38 -11.18 -2.87
CA GLU A 241 -12.02 -10.80 -4.26
C GLU A 241 -13.04 -11.30 -5.29
N ALA A 242 -13.53 -12.53 -5.12
CA ALA A 242 -14.48 -13.16 -6.03
C ALA A 242 -15.95 -12.75 -5.83
N VAL A 243 -16.28 -12.09 -4.72
CA VAL A 243 -17.66 -11.81 -4.29
C VAL A 243 -17.97 -10.32 -4.31
N VAL A 244 -16.98 -9.46 -4.06
CA VAL A 244 -17.15 -8.00 -4.05
C VAL A 244 -16.94 -7.41 -5.44
N SER A 245 -17.46 -6.20 -5.64
CA SER A 245 -17.33 -5.47 -6.89
C SER A 245 -15.88 -5.11 -7.23
N ALA A 246 -15.62 -4.79 -8.50
CA ALA A 246 -14.32 -4.29 -8.92
C ALA A 246 -13.93 -2.97 -8.22
N ALA A 247 -14.90 -2.09 -7.93
CA ALA A 247 -14.65 -0.86 -7.16
C ALA A 247 -14.17 -1.16 -5.73
N GLU A 248 -14.80 -2.11 -5.05
CA GLU A 248 -14.41 -2.51 -3.69
C GLU A 248 -13.02 -3.12 -3.65
N ASN A 249 -12.69 -3.98 -4.62
CA ASN A 249 -11.33 -4.52 -4.78
C ASN A 249 -10.30 -3.40 -5.01
N LEU A 250 -10.61 -2.43 -5.87
CA LEU A 250 -9.74 -1.27 -6.12
C LEU A 250 -9.51 -0.44 -4.85
N VAL A 251 -10.56 -0.12 -4.10
CA VAL A 251 -10.45 0.64 -2.84
C VAL A 251 -9.63 -0.14 -1.80
N ALA A 252 -9.90 -1.43 -1.62
CA ALA A 252 -9.22 -2.24 -0.61
C ALA A 252 -7.72 -2.39 -0.91
N MET A 253 -7.36 -2.61 -2.17
CA MET A 253 -5.97 -2.72 -2.60
C MET A 253 -5.27 -1.35 -2.61
N ALA A 254 -5.95 -0.27 -3.02
CA ALA A 254 -5.41 1.07 -2.90
C ALA A 254 -5.16 1.44 -1.42
N LEU A 255 -6.02 1.02 -0.50
CA LEU A 255 -5.81 1.23 0.94
C LEU A 255 -4.59 0.45 1.45
N PHE A 256 -4.39 -0.78 0.98
CA PHE A 256 -3.17 -1.54 1.25
C PHE A 256 -1.93 -0.82 0.71
N ILE A 257 -1.95 -0.39 -0.57
CA ILE A 257 -0.85 0.38 -1.19
C ILE A 257 -0.55 1.64 -0.39
N PHE A 258 -1.58 2.39 -0.02
CA PHE A 258 -1.44 3.60 0.77
C PHE A 258 -0.72 3.34 2.09
N LEU A 259 -1.20 2.38 2.89
CA LEU A 259 -0.59 2.05 4.17
C LEU A 259 0.84 1.51 3.97
N PHE A 260 1.06 0.72 2.92
CA PHE A 260 2.39 0.23 2.56
C PHE A 260 3.36 1.38 2.26
N LEU A 261 2.97 2.35 1.43
CA LEU A 261 3.80 3.50 1.07
C LEU A 261 4.02 4.45 2.25
N VAL A 262 3.02 4.66 3.11
CA VAL A 262 3.16 5.44 4.36
C VAL A 262 4.18 4.82 5.29
N CYS A 263 4.25 3.49 5.36
CA CYS A 263 5.26 2.75 6.11
C CYS A 263 6.64 2.68 5.41
N ASP A 264 6.85 3.51 4.39
CA ASP A 264 8.04 3.55 3.53
C ASP A 264 8.40 2.20 2.92
N GLY A 265 7.36 1.52 2.47
CA GLY A 265 7.43 0.17 2.01
C GLY A 265 8.14 -0.05 0.67
N GLY A 266 8.24 0.97 -0.19
CA GLY A 266 8.95 0.86 -1.48
C GLY A 266 10.42 0.43 -1.34
N ARG A 267 11.02 0.65 -0.17
CA ARG A 267 12.39 0.21 0.18
C ARG A 267 12.44 -1.17 0.88
N SER A 268 11.32 -1.90 0.91
CA SER A 268 11.24 -3.25 1.45
C SER A 268 11.92 -4.25 0.53
N ILE A 269 12.70 -5.17 1.10
CA ILE A 269 13.31 -6.30 0.37
C ILE A 269 12.22 -7.19 -0.26
N CYS A 270 11.07 -7.32 0.42
CA CYS A 270 9.89 -8.01 -0.09
C CYS A 270 8.85 -6.95 -0.49
N ASN A 271 8.88 -6.47 -1.73
CA ASN A 271 7.86 -5.57 -2.29
C ASN A 271 6.78 -6.39 -3.01
N PRO A 272 5.51 -6.41 -2.54
CA PRO A 272 4.43 -7.17 -3.13
C PRO A 272 3.70 -6.41 -4.25
N LEU A 273 3.98 -5.12 -4.45
CA LEU A 273 3.33 -4.32 -5.48
C LEU A 273 3.43 -4.94 -6.88
N PRO A 274 4.59 -5.49 -7.34
CA PRO A 274 4.66 -6.10 -8.66
C PRO A 274 3.64 -7.23 -8.89
N ASN A 275 3.22 -7.93 -7.83
CA ASN A 275 2.22 -9.00 -7.91
C ASN A 275 0.78 -8.49 -7.81
N ILE A 276 0.56 -7.33 -7.21
CA ILE A 276 -0.76 -6.75 -6.98
C ILE A 276 -1.21 -5.88 -8.16
N LEU A 277 -0.29 -5.14 -8.78
CA LEU A 277 -0.60 -4.21 -9.88
C LEU A 277 -1.28 -4.87 -11.09
N PRO A 278 -0.87 -6.06 -11.58
CA PRO A 278 -1.58 -6.78 -12.63
C PRO A 278 -3.06 -7.05 -12.29
N ARG A 279 -3.34 -7.33 -11.01
CA ARG A 279 -4.70 -7.64 -10.56
C ARG A 279 -5.55 -6.37 -10.57
N LEU A 280 -4.97 -5.24 -10.17
CA LEU A 280 -5.63 -3.94 -10.16
C LEU A 280 -5.97 -3.43 -11.56
N ALA A 281 -5.06 -3.62 -12.52
CA ALA A 281 -5.31 -3.31 -13.93
C ALA A 281 -6.57 -4.02 -14.46
N ARG A 282 -6.80 -5.28 -14.09
CA ARG A 282 -8.02 -6.00 -14.49
C ARG A 282 -9.30 -5.35 -13.96
N HIS A 283 -9.29 -4.87 -12.72
CA HIS A 283 -10.46 -4.23 -12.11
C HIS A 283 -10.76 -2.85 -12.71
N LEU A 284 -9.73 -2.12 -13.17
CA LEU A 284 -9.91 -0.80 -13.81
C LEU A 284 -10.61 -0.83 -15.17
N ARG A 285 -10.64 -2.01 -15.81
CA ARG A 285 -11.33 -2.22 -17.09
C ARG A 285 -12.84 -2.35 -16.92
N ASP A 286 -13.33 -2.50 -15.69
CA ASP A 286 -14.75 -2.45 -15.39
C ASP A 286 -15.25 -0.99 -15.34
N ALA A 287 -16.04 -0.59 -16.32
CA ALA A 287 -16.62 0.75 -16.39
C ALA A 287 -17.45 1.11 -15.15
N ARG A 288 -18.20 0.14 -14.60
CA ARG A 288 -19.04 0.36 -13.41
C ARG A 288 -18.20 0.66 -12.18
N ALA A 289 -16.97 0.11 -12.13
CA ALA A 289 -16.06 0.41 -11.05
C ALA A 289 -15.69 1.89 -11.04
N ARG A 290 -15.40 2.48 -12.20
CA ARG A 290 -15.04 3.89 -12.34
C ARG A 290 -16.17 4.80 -11.88
N ASP A 291 -17.40 4.51 -12.29
CA ASP A 291 -18.58 5.28 -11.90
C ASP A 291 -18.80 5.24 -10.38
N THR A 292 -18.65 4.07 -9.78
CA THR A 292 -18.79 3.88 -8.33
C THR A 292 -17.69 4.61 -7.56
N LEU A 293 -16.43 4.53 -8.02
CA LEU A 293 -15.31 5.25 -7.41
C LEU A 293 -15.48 6.76 -7.49
N ARG A 294 -15.99 7.27 -8.62
CA ARG A 294 -16.28 8.69 -8.83
C ARG A 294 -17.44 9.15 -7.95
N ALA A 295 -18.52 8.39 -7.86
CA ALA A 295 -19.65 8.69 -6.98
C ALA A 295 -19.23 8.73 -5.50
N ALA A 296 -18.35 7.81 -5.08
CA ALA A 296 -17.75 7.82 -3.75
C ALA A 296 -16.71 8.94 -3.54
N GLY A 297 -16.27 9.63 -4.61
CA GLY A 297 -15.25 10.67 -4.56
C GLY A 297 -13.84 10.15 -4.26
N VAL A 298 -13.55 8.88 -4.57
CA VAL A 298 -12.27 8.20 -4.27
C VAL A 298 -11.47 7.84 -5.53
N ASP A 299 -12.01 8.11 -6.72
CA ASP A 299 -11.37 7.84 -8.02
C ASP A 299 -9.99 8.48 -8.14
N THR A 300 -9.83 9.78 -7.86
CA THR A 300 -8.52 10.47 -7.92
C THR A 300 -7.52 9.87 -6.93
N TRP A 301 -8.00 9.48 -5.74
CA TRP A 301 -7.17 8.85 -4.72
C TRP A 301 -6.67 7.47 -5.16
N VAL A 302 -7.56 6.64 -5.73
CA VAL A 302 -7.18 5.34 -6.31
C VAL A 302 -6.19 5.53 -7.45
N ALA A 303 -6.51 6.40 -8.42
CA ALA A 303 -5.67 6.59 -9.61
C ALA A 303 -4.24 7.03 -9.26
N LEU A 304 -4.11 8.01 -8.35
CA LEU A 304 -2.80 8.50 -7.89
C LEU A 304 -2.00 7.41 -7.18
N LEU A 305 -2.63 6.58 -6.36
CA LEU A 305 -1.96 5.48 -5.65
C LEU A 305 -1.46 4.39 -6.57
N LEU A 306 -2.26 4.02 -7.58
CA LEU A 306 -1.87 3.04 -8.59
C LEU A 306 -0.66 3.52 -9.38
N LEU A 307 -0.67 4.78 -9.81
CA LEU A 307 0.44 5.38 -10.54
C LEU A 307 1.71 5.46 -9.68
N MET A 308 1.59 5.89 -8.41
CA MET A 308 2.72 5.86 -7.47
C MET A 308 3.29 4.44 -7.31
N ALA A 309 2.41 3.44 -7.16
CA ALA A 309 2.83 2.06 -6.97
C ALA A 309 3.53 1.47 -8.20
N ALA A 310 3.03 1.75 -9.41
CA ALA A 310 3.67 1.31 -10.64
C ALA A 310 5.07 1.94 -10.81
N ARG A 311 5.21 3.23 -10.51
CA ARG A 311 6.51 3.92 -10.58
C ARG A 311 7.54 3.41 -9.59
N GLU A 312 7.12 3.11 -8.35
CA GLU A 312 7.99 2.47 -7.36
C GLU A 312 8.43 1.05 -7.78
N CYS A 313 7.79 0.47 -8.80
CA CYS A 313 8.05 -0.88 -9.30
C CYS A 313 8.53 -0.92 -10.75
N ALA A 314 8.79 0.22 -11.39
CA ALA A 314 9.08 0.30 -12.83
C ALA A 314 10.23 -0.66 -13.22
N ASP A 315 11.33 -0.64 -12.48
CA ASP A 315 12.49 -1.51 -12.71
C ASP A 315 12.16 -3.01 -12.56
N SER A 316 11.31 -3.35 -11.58
CA SER A 316 10.89 -4.74 -11.33
C SER A 316 9.88 -5.26 -12.35
N LEU A 317 9.05 -4.36 -12.89
CA LEU A 317 8.00 -4.69 -13.85
C LEU A 317 8.51 -4.74 -15.29
N ALA A 318 9.52 -3.95 -15.65
CA ALA A 318 10.15 -3.98 -16.96
C ALA A 318 10.74 -5.37 -17.29
N VAL A 319 11.31 -6.05 -16.28
CA VAL A 319 11.83 -7.42 -16.42
C VAL A 319 10.71 -8.44 -16.62
N ALA A 320 9.52 -8.20 -16.06
CA ALA A 320 8.39 -9.13 -16.13
C ALA A 320 7.54 -8.98 -17.39
N ALA A 321 7.49 -7.78 -17.99
CA ALA A 321 6.65 -7.48 -19.14
C ALA A 321 7.24 -7.96 -20.49
N GLY A 322 8.52 -8.30 -20.54
CA GLY A 322 9.23 -8.53 -21.80
C GLY A 322 9.46 -7.22 -22.57
N GLU A 323 10.41 -7.23 -23.51
CA GLU A 323 10.75 -6.04 -24.31
C GLU A 323 9.55 -5.63 -25.18
N GLY A 324 8.96 -4.46 -24.92
CA GLY A 324 8.05 -3.78 -25.86
C GLY A 324 6.64 -3.42 -25.37
N GLY A 325 6.26 -3.72 -24.13
CA GLY A 325 4.98 -3.25 -23.56
C GLY A 325 5.15 -1.95 -22.76
N ASP A 326 4.33 -0.94 -23.06
CA ASP A 326 4.03 0.13 -22.09
C ASP A 326 3.52 -0.57 -20.83
N GLY A 327 4.36 -0.68 -19.80
CA GLY A 327 4.04 -1.43 -18.59
C GLY A 327 2.80 -0.85 -17.88
N TYR A 328 2.51 -1.38 -16.68
CA TYR A 328 1.38 -0.89 -15.87
C TYR A 328 1.43 0.61 -15.57
N GLU A 329 2.62 1.24 -15.66
CA GLU A 329 2.75 2.69 -15.52
C GLU A 329 1.91 3.45 -16.56
N GLY A 330 1.98 3.08 -17.85
CA GLY A 330 1.20 3.76 -18.89
C GLY A 330 -0.31 3.57 -18.74
N GLU A 331 -0.76 2.38 -18.34
CA GLU A 331 -2.18 2.10 -18.08
C GLU A 331 -2.71 2.94 -16.91
N PHE A 332 -1.95 3.06 -15.81
CA PHE A 332 -2.37 3.85 -14.66
C PHE A 332 -2.19 5.36 -14.86
N GLU A 333 -1.21 5.78 -15.67
CA GLU A 333 -1.06 7.18 -16.05
C GLU A 333 -2.26 7.66 -16.87
N ARG A 334 -2.67 6.88 -17.87
CA ARG A 334 -3.88 7.16 -18.65
C ARG A 334 -5.12 7.21 -17.76
N TYR A 335 -5.28 6.24 -16.86
CA TYR A 335 -6.40 6.24 -15.92
C TYR A 335 -6.40 7.46 -15.00
N PHE A 336 -5.23 7.91 -14.54
CA PHE A 336 -5.08 9.12 -13.74
C PHE A 336 -5.47 10.38 -14.52
N GLN A 337 -5.00 10.52 -15.76
CA GLN A 337 -5.36 11.64 -16.65
C GLN A 337 -6.88 11.68 -16.90
N GLU A 338 -7.49 10.57 -17.33
CA GLU A 338 -8.94 10.45 -17.55
C GLU A 338 -9.75 10.82 -16.30
N THR A 339 -9.25 10.45 -15.12
CA THR A 339 -9.90 10.74 -13.83
C THR A 339 -9.84 12.23 -13.49
N VAL A 340 -8.70 12.88 -13.75
CA VAL A 340 -8.49 14.30 -13.47
C VAL A 340 -9.27 15.17 -14.46
N GLU A 341 -9.24 14.83 -15.75
CA GLU A 341 -9.95 15.54 -16.82
C GLU A 341 -11.48 15.40 -16.69
N GLY A 342 -11.96 14.20 -16.31
CA GLY A 342 -13.37 13.89 -16.19
C GLY A 342 -14.13 14.67 -15.09
N ARG A 343 -13.44 15.46 -14.26
CA ARG A 343 -14.06 16.26 -13.18
C ARG A 343 -14.61 17.61 -13.66
N GLY A 344 -14.48 17.96 -14.94
CA GLY A 344 -15.03 19.18 -15.52
C GLY A 344 -14.37 20.49 -15.07
N ARG A 345 -13.57 20.45 -13.99
CA ARG A 345 -12.65 21.51 -13.58
C ARG A 345 -11.23 21.02 -13.82
N MET A 346 -10.48 21.77 -14.64
CA MET A 346 -9.06 21.51 -14.88
C MET A 346 -8.31 21.59 -13.54
N VAL A 347 -7.67 20.49 -13.15
CA VAL A 347 -6.72 20.48 -12.02
C VAL A 347 -5.38 20.92 -12.58
N GLY A 348 -5.07 22.21 -12.45
CA GLY A 348 -3.84 22.79 -13.00
C GLY A 348 -2.66 22.75 -12.03
N THR A 349 -2.91 22.58 -10.74
CA THR A 349 -1.86 22.61 -9.71
C THR A 349 -1.92 21.42 -8.76
N PHE A 350 -0.78 21.08 -8.16
CA PHE A 350 -0.72 20.05 -7.13
C PHE A 350 -1.60 20.40 -5.91
N ALA A 351 -1.78 21.67 -5.60
CA ALA A 351 -2.66 22.13 -4.54
C ALA A 351 -4.14 21.80 -4.82
N GLU A 352 -4.58 21.96 -6.08
CA GLU A 352 -5.92 21.56 -6.52
C GLU A 352 -6.10 20.04 -6.51
N LEU A 353 -5.07 19.28 -6.92
CA LEU A 353 -5.07 17.82 -6.81
C LEU A 353 -5.23 17.40 -5.34
N LYS A 354 -4.48 18.02 -4.43
CA LYS A 354 -4.57 17.77 -2.99
C LYS A 354 -5.95 18.13 -2.44
N GLY A 355 -6.59 19.17 -2.97
CA GLY A 355 -7.99 19.51 -2.71
C GLY A 355 -8.94 18.34 -3.01
N CYS A 356 -8.72 17.62 -4.12
CA CYS A 356 -9.50 16.44 -4.48
C CYS A 356 -9.32 15.26 -3.50
N LEU A 357 -8.25 15.24 -2.71
CA LEU A 357 -7.94 14.17 -1.75
C LEU A 357 -8.45 14.43 -0.33
N GLN A 358 -9.00 15.62 -0.02
CA GLN A 358 -9.40 16.02 1.33
C GLN A 358 -10.51 15.15 1.98
N GLY A 359 -11.24 14.38 1.17
CA GLY A 359 -12.26 13.43 1.64
C GLY A 359 -11.75 11.99 1.82
N CYS A 360 -10.50 11.71 1.42
CA CYS A 360 -9.91 10.38 1.38
C CYS A 360 -8.88 10.18 2.51
N VAL A 361 -8.50 8.91 2.74
CA VAL A 361 -7.39 8.57 3.63
C VAL A 361 -6.09 9.16 3.06
N TRP A 362 -5.59 10.25 3.64
CA TRP A 362 -4.38 10.92 3.15
C TRP A 362 -3.47 11.42 4.27
N THR A 363 -2.16 11.44 4.01
CA THR A 363 -1.18 12.01 4.94
C THR A 363 -0.17 12.94 4.29
N PRO A 364 0.34 13.95 5.01
CA PRO A 364 1.42 14.79 4.50
C PRO A 364 2.69 14.01 4.10
N ALA A 365 2.92 12.82 4.67
CA ALA A 365 4.04 11.97 4.27
C ALA A 365 3.92 11.47 2.82
N MET A 366 2.71 11.47 2.25
CA MET A 366 2.46 11.12 0.87
C MET A 366 2.59 12.31 -0.09
N ASP A 367 2.57 13.55 0.40
CA ASP A 367 2.59 14.76 -0.42
C ASP A 367 3.82 14.76 -1.34
N LEU A 368 5.02 14.54 -0.78
CA LEU A 368 6.27 14.51 -1.56
C LEU A 368 6.30 13.39 -2.62
N ARG A 369 5.64 12.25 -2.37
CA ARG A 369 5.57 11.16 -3.36
C ARG A 369 4.62 11.54 -4.49
N ALA A 370 3.46 12.07 -4.11
CA ALA A 370 2.43 12.49 -5.05
C ALA A 370 2.89 13.68 -5.90
N GLU A 371 3.60 14.63 -5.33
CA GLU A 371 4.14 15.81 -6.01
C GLU A 371 5.15 15.39 -7.09
N ARG A 372 6.09 14.49 -6.77
CA ARG A 372 7.01 13.94 -7.78
C ARG A 372 6.29 13.20 -8.91
N VAL A 373 5.18 12.54 -8.61
CA VAL A 373 4.36 11.89 -9.63
C VAL A 373 3.65 12.94 -10.49
N TRP A 374 3.05 13.93 -9.83
CA TRP A 374 2.35 15.05 -10.45
C TRP A 374 3.25 15.87 -11.36
N GLU A 375 4.45 16.28 -10.94
CA GLU A 375 5.39 17.06 -11.75
C GLU A 375 5.75 16.35 -13.07
N ARG A 376 5.78 15.02 -13.08
CA ARG A 376 6.10 14.25 -14.28
C ARG A 376 4.92 14.06 -15.22
N VAL A 377 3.70 13.95 -14.70
CA VAL A 377 2.48 13.80 -15.52
C VAL A 377 1.94 15.17 -15.94
N GLY A 378 2.01 16.13 -15.03
CA GLY A 378 1.54 17.51 -15.17
C GLY A 378 2.30 18.29 -16.24
N THR A 379 3.59 18.03 -16.45
CA THR A 379 4.33 18.60 -17.59
C THR A 379 3.80 18.13 -18.95
N GLY A 380 3.06 17.02 -19.01
CA GLY A 380 2.30 16.59 -20.17
C GLY A 380 0.93 17.26 -20.29
N LEU A 381 0.23 17.45 -19.17
CA LEU A 381 -1.08 18.13 -19.11
C LEU A 381 -0.98 19.63 -19.46
N GLU A 382 0.08 20.33 -19.03
CA GLU A 382 0.34 21.73 -19.40
C GLU A 382 0.74 21.91 -20.88
N ARG A 383 1.24 20.86 -21.55
CA ARG A 383 1.55 20.91 -22.99
C ARG A 383 0.30 20.80 -23.88
N GLY A 384 -0.81 20.34 -23.34
CA GLY A 384 -2.11 20.35 -24.01
C GLY A 384 -2.82 21.69 -23.87
N GLU A 385 -2.24 22.78 -24.39
CA GLU A 385 -2.98 24.04 -24.53
C GLU A 385 -4.13 23.82 -25.53
N ARG A 386 -5.34 23.60 -25.03
CA ARG A 386 -6.54 23.54 -25.88
C ARG A 386 -6.91 24.97 -26.27
N VAL A 387 -6.31 25.46 -27.36
CA VAL A 387 -6.69 26.75 -27.96
C VAL A 387 -7.95 26.52 -28.78
N VAL A 388 -9.10 26.99 -28.25
CA VAL A 388 -10.34 27.10 -29.03
C VAL A 388 -10.19 28.33 -29.92
N VAL A 389 -9.85 28.12 -31.19
CA VAL A 389 -9.77 29.20 -32.17
C VAL A 389 -11.14 29.36 -32.82
N ASN A 390 -11.90 30.36 -32.37
CA ASN A 390 -13.12 30.78 -33.05
C ASN A 390 -12.76 31.58 -34.31
N GLU A 391 -12.61 30.90 -35.44
CA GLU A 391 -12.50 31.56 -36.74
C GLU A 391 -13.86 32.11 -37.16
N ARG A 392 -14.07 33.43 -36.98
CA ARG A 392 -15.15 34.14 -37.68
C ARG A 392 -14.78 34.28 -39.15
N ARG A 393 -15.27 33.36 -39.98
CA ARG A 393 -15.24 33.55 -41.44
C ARG A 393 -16.34 34.55 -41.82
N GLY A 394 -15.92 35.77 -42.10
CA GLY A 394 -16.79 36.79 -42.69
C GLY A 394 -16.99 36.51 -44.17
N ASP A 395 -17.90 35.60 -44.52
CA ASP A 395 -18.52 35.58 -45.84
C ASP A 395 -20.04 35.44 -45.63
N GLY A 396 -20.78 36.41 -46.16
CA GLY A 396 -22.21 36.55 -45.93
C GLY A 396 -23.01 35.43 -46.59
N ALA A 397 -23.17 34.30 -45.92
CA ALA A 397 -24.28 33.37 -46.04
C ALA A 397 -24.12 32.23 -44.99
N GLY A 398 -24.85 32.34 -43.88
CA GLY A 398 -25.00 31.28 -42.88
C GLY A 398 -23.83 31.09 -41.92
N GLU A 399 -24.01 31.47 -40.66
CA GLU A 399 -23.09 31.09 -39.57
C GLU A 399 -23.16 29.57 -39.37
N VAL A 400 -22.08 28.87 -39.70
CA VAL A 400 -21.82 27.50 -39.26
C VAL A 400 -20.67 27.59 -38.26
N GLU A 401 -21.00 27.48 -36.97
CA GLU A 401 -20.04 27.43 -35.87
C GLU A 401 -19.36 26.05 -35.91
N SER A 402 -18.19 25.93 -36.54
CA SER A 402 -17.40 24.70 -36.50
C SER A 402 -16.42 24.76 -35.33
N ASP A 403 -16.64 23.93 -34.33
CA ASP A 403 -15.80 23.84 -33.13
C ASP A 403 -14.49 23.10 -33.48
N LYS A 404 -13.41 23.84 -33.76
CA LYS A 404 -12.11 23.26 -34.10
C LYS A 404 -11.21 23.24 -32.87
N SER A 405 -10.75 22.05 -32.50
CA SER A 405 -9.76 21.87 -31.43
C SER A 405 -8.37 21.67 -32.04
N LEU A 406 -7.43 22.55 -31.67
CA LEU A 406 -6.00 22.40 -31.96
C LEU A 406 -5.29 21.79 -30.74
N TYR A 407 -4.36 20.89 -30.99
CA TYR A 407 -3.53 20.25 -29.96
C TYR A 407 -2.05 20.47 -30.30
N TYR A 408 -1.21 20.78 -29.31
CA TYR A 408 0.24 20.84 -29.50
C TYR A 408 0.89 19.57 -28.91
N LEU A 409 1.55 18.78 -29.75
CA LEU A 409 2.18 17.52 -29.37
C LEU A 409 3.57 17.45 -30.00
N ASP A 410 4.59 17.24 -29.17
CA ASP A 410 5.98 17.00 -29.57
C ASP A 410 6.55 17.96 -30.63
N GLY A 411 6.29 19.26 -30.46
CA GLY A 411 6.82 20.29 -31.36
C GLY A 411 5.97 20.60 -32.58
N ALA A 412 4.84 19.89 -32.78
CA ALA A 412 3.94 20.07 -33.91
C ALA A 412 2.52 20.44 -33.46
N TRP A 413 1.85 21.28 -34.25
CA TRP A 413 0.42 21.57 -34.11
C TRP A 413 -0.39 20.51 -34.85
N LEU A 414 -1.26 19.82 -34.14
CA LEU A 414 -2.19 18.83 -34.65
C LEU A 414 -3.58 19.45 -34.77
N ARG A 415 -4.13 19.39 -35.98
CA ARG A 415 -5.50 19.79 -36.28
C ARG A 415 -6.41 18.57 -36.22
N VAL A 416 -7.44 18.61 -35.38
CA VAL A 416 -8.49 17.57 -35.35
C VAL A 416 -9.78 18.18 -35.88
N GLU A 417 -10.19 17.76 -37.06
CA GLU A 417 -11.48 18.13 -37.65
C GLU A 417 -12.47 17.00 -37.40
N TYR A 418 -13.53 17.28 -36.64
CA TYR A 418 -14.65 16.37 -36.52
C TYR A 418 -15.56 16.57 -37.74
N ALA A 419 -15.74 15.53 -38.54
CA ALA A 419 -16.73 15.54 -39.59
C ALA A 419 -18.12 15.41 -38.96
N ASP A 420 -19.01 16.35 -39.28
CA ASP A 420 -20.36 16.39 -38.71
C ASP A 420 -21.14 15.10 -38.96
N GLY A 421 -21.59 14.50 -37.86
CA GLY A 421 -22.81 13.72 -37.75
C GLY A 421 -22.89 12.41 -38.54
N VAL A 422 -22.35 11.32 -37.99
CA VAL A 422 -23.03 10.02 -37.80
C VAL A 422 -22.22 9.21 -36.77
N SER A 423 -22.90 8.68 -35.76
CA SER A 423 -22.35 7.71 -34.80
C SER A 423 -21.94 6.42 -35.51
N SER A 424 -20.67 6.30 -35.87
CA SER A 424 -19.99 5.08 -36.31
C SER A 424 -18.50 5.37 -36.33
N MET A 425 -17.67 4.47 -35.79
CA MET A 425 -16.21 4.58 -35.73
C MET A 425 -15.62 5.26 -36.98
N ALA A 426 -15.01 6.43 -36.82
CA ALA A 426 -14.35 7.14 -37.90
C ALA A 426 -12.91 7.49 -37.49
N GLU A 427 -11.97 7.03 -38.31
CA GLU A 427 -10.55 7.38 -38.27
C GLU A 427 -10.39 8.89 -38.48
N GLY A 428 -9.91 9.61 -37.47
CA GLY A 428 -9.52 11.00 -37.63
C GLY A 428 -8.30 11.12 -38.55
N ARG A 429 -8.38 11.98 -39.58
CA ARG A 429 -7.18 12.36 -40.35
C ARG A 429 -6.36 13.35 -39.55
N VAL A 430 -5.16 12.93 -39.15
CA VAL A 430 -4.16 13.79 -38.55
C VAL A 430 -3.31 14.39 -39.68
N SER A 431 -3.29 15.71 -39.78
CA SER A 431 -2.37 16.43 -40.66
C SER A 431 -1.46 17.33 -39.83
N ASN A 432 -0.15 17.22 -40.02
CA ASN A 432 0.82 18.17 -39.47
C ASN A 432 0.67 19.51 -40.21
N MET A 433 0.57 20.61 -39.45
CA MET A 433 0.65 21.97 -40.00
C MET A 433 2.09 22.39 -40.26
#